data_AF-A0A5N6K5V0-F1
#
_entry.id   AF-A0A5N6K5V0-F1
#
_cell.length_a   1.000
_cell.length_b   1.000
_cell.length_c   1.000
_cell.angle_alpha   90.00
_cell.angle_beta   90.00
_cell.angle_gamma   90.00
#
_symmetry.space_group_name_H-M   'P 1'
#
loop_
_entity.id
_entity.type
_entity.pdbx_description
1 polymer ?
#
loop_
_entity_poly.entity_id
_entity_poly.type
_entity_poly.pdbx_seq_one_letter_code
_entity_poly.pdbx_strand_id
1 'polypeptide(L)'
;MLDHRPNRDHLRTLEALGKHALPSSPNESFSSLILGEMPRIGAKKPISEVPSEFCLFLIHLWSKCMDERHYAPIYLFVDILKFALELKTLSIVPHIIDQLIPLVQKTADLVAIPRFKNELPDPYDKDINVSACLALTHLTALGCVPEQEHITRFWKLMRWDFVLLMLSQNQPVSDFEWMLRILSTGVLKGSFGSNPDDNPKFRASTNAGHIIERLTYPLFEVLPTSLGKVEADVVLKLRIQIILLMTGMTRSPYAGKALVSHPNAIGRVVSLISDELDNLYDHKAGHEDSARLISLATRLLFHLVTQYEFDMQKKLSVIRGGSQKYLLSLARLNFSEDDLVFESGIDPDIPGCALEMLEMVVTPEEGEAIQEALSFQIGD
;
A
#
# COMPACT_ATOMS: atom_id res chain seq x y z
N MET A 1 15.96 24.30 -6.99
CA MET A 1 16.62 23.03 -7.36
C MET A 1 18.14 23.10 -7.17
N LEU A 2 18.83 24.16 -7.58
CA LEU A 2 20.30 24.28 -7.40
C LEU A 2 20.75 24.38 -5.94
N ASP A 3 19.98 25.05 -5.09
CA ASP A 3 20.26 25.15 -3.64
C ASP A 3 19.72 23.96 -2.82
N HIS A 4 19.23 22.90 -3.49
CA HIS A 4 18.63 21.75 -2.83
C HIS A 4 19.64 20.96 -1.99
N ARG A 5 19.22 20.53 -0.79
CA ARG A 5 19.98 19.70 0.14
C ARG A 5 19.12 18.54 0.63
N PRO A 6 19.64 17.29 0.62
CA PRO A 6 18.89 16.14 1.12
C PRO A 6 18.54 16.20 2.61
N ASN A 7 19.43 16.78 3.41
CA ASN A 7 19.15 17.14 4.79
C ASN A 7 19.98 18.37 5.17
N ARG A 8 19.71 18.97 6.34
CA ARG A 8 20.34 20.23 6.77
C ARG A 8 21.87 20.15 6.85
N ASP A 9 22.37 18.98 7.23
CA ASP A 9 23.79 18.71 7.47
C ASP A 9 24.51 18.17 6.22
N HIS A 10 23.76 17.87 5.15
CA HIS A 10 24.29 17.39 3.89
C HIS A 10 24.77 18.55 3.01
N LEU A 11 25.81 18.29 2.20
CA LEU A 11 26.23 19.18 1.13
C LEU A 11 25.07 19.45 0.16
N ARG A 12 25.15 20.56 -0.57
CA ARG A 12 24.18 20.81 -1.64
C ARG A 12 24.25 19.65 -2.64
N THR A 13 23.10 19.26 -3.19
CA THR A 13 23.00 18.09 -4.07
C THR A 13 23.97 18.19 -5.24
N LEU A 14 24.10 19.37 -5.83
CA LEU A 14 25.01 19.61 -6.94
C LEU A 14 26.50 19.50 -6.52
N GLU A 15 26.85 19.95 -5.31
CA GLU A 15 28.21 19.80 -4.76
C GLU A 15 28.53 18.33 -4.50
N ALA A 16 27.57 17.57 -3.94
CA ALA A 16 27.70 16.14 -3.72
C ALA A 16 27.86 15.38 -5.05
N LEU A 17 27.02 15.68 -6.05
CA LEU A 17 27.12 15.13 -7.41
C LEU A 17 28.45 15.47 -8.09
N GLY A 18 29.15 16.53 -7.67
CA GLY A 18 30.48 16.85 -8.15
C GLY A 18 31.56 15.82 -7.78
N LYS A 19 31.29 14.98 -6.79
CA LYS A 19 32.18 13.88 -6.38
C LYS A 19 31.96 12.58 -7.17
N HIS A 20 30.94 12.56 -8.02
CA HIS A 20 30.54 11.38 -8.77
C HIS A 20 30.68 11.62 -10.27
N ALA A 21 31.13 10.59 -10.99
CA ALA A 21 31.27 10.57 -12.43
C ALA A 21 30.93 9.16 -12.92
N LEU A 22 30.52 9.03 -14.18
CA LEU A 22 30.31 7.72 -14.78
C LEU A 22 31.67 6.98 -14.89
N PRO A 23 31.72 5.67 -14.60
CA PRO A 23 32.92 4.86 -14.83
C PRO A 23 33.50 4.99 -16.26
N SER A 24 32.64 5.16 -17.26
CA SER A 24 33.02 5.39 -18.65
C SER A 24 33.66 6.76 -18.92
N SER A 25 33.35 7.77 -18.11
CA SER A 25 33.79 9.17 -18.25
C SER A 25 34.22 9.76 -16.90
N PRO A 26 35.31 9.27 -16.28
CA PRO A 26 35.67 9.61 -14.90
C PRO A 26 36.09 11.08 -14.70
N ASN A 27 36.47 11.76 -15.78
CA ASN A 27 36.90 13.16 -15.75
C ASN A 27 35.74 14.16 -15.84
N GLU A 28 34.52 13.68 -16.09
CA GLU A 28 33.33 14.53 -16.27
C GLU A 28 32.34 14.26 -15.13
N SER A 29 32.34 15.15 -14.12
CA SER A 29 31.47 14.99 -12.96
C SER A 29 30.00 15.24 -13.32
N PHE A 30 29.06 14.63 -12.58
CA PHE A 30 27.64 14.91 -12.79
C PHE A 30 27.29 16.40 -12.57
N SER A 31 27.99 17.08 -11.66
CA SER A 31 27.79 18.53 -11.48
C SER A 31 28.17 19.33 -12.73
N SER A 32 29.27 18.97 -13.39
CA SER A 32 29.71 19.60 -14.63
C SER A 32 28.72 19.36 -15.78
N LEU A 33 28.21 18.12 -15.91
CA LEU A 33 27.19 17.75 -16.88
C LEU A 33 25.90 18.55 -16.69
N ILE A 34 25.42 18.63 -15.45
CA ILE A 34 24.19 19.36 -15.09
C ILE A 34 24.35 20.85 -15.40
N LEU A 35 25.43 21.48 -14.96
CA LEU A 35 25.68 22.90 -15.20
C LEU A 35 25.87 23.22 -16.70
N GLY A 36 26.47 22.29 -17.46
CA GLY A 36 26.63 22.43 -18.90
C GLY A 36 25.32 22.32 -19.68
N GLU A 37 24.38 21.48 -19.23
CA GLU A 37 23.12 21.24 -19.94
C GLU A 37 22.02 22.26 -19.58
N MET A 38 22.05 22.87 -18.39
CA MET A 38 21.04 23.84 -17.95
C MET A 38 20.81 25.03 -18.91
N PRO A 39 21.85 25.72 -19.42
CA PRO A 39 21.65 26.81 -20.39
C PRO A 39 21.00 26.33 -21.69
N ARG A 40 21.28 25.09 -22.11
CA ARG A 40 20.71 24.50 -23.34
C ARG A 40 19.22 24.20 -23.18
N ILE A 41 18.82 23.67 -22.03
CA ILE A 41 17.40 23.45 -21.69
C ILE A 41 16.67 24.79 -21.69
N GLY A 42 17.22 25.80 -21.01
CA GLY A 42 16.61 27.13 -20.89
C GLY A 42 16.51 27.91 -22.21
N ALA A 43 17.43 27.69 -23.16
CA ALA A 43 17.45 28.40 -24.43
C ALA A 43 16.51 27.81 -25.50
N LYS A 44 16.22 26.50 -25.44
CA LYS A 44 15.47 25.78 -26.48
C LYS A 44 13.97 25.67 -26.22
N LYS A 45 13.53 25.85 -24.97
CA LYS A 45 12.18 25.46 -24.53
C LYS A 45 11.45 26.62 -23.84
N PRO A 46 10.10 26.64 -23.87
CA PRO A 46 9.31 27.54 -23.06
C PRO A 46 9.66 27.40 -21.57
N ILE A 47 9.63 28.51 -20.83
CA ILE A 47 9.97 28.55 -19.39
C ILE A 47 9.13 27.55 -18.57
N SER A 48 7.89 27.29 -19.00
CA SER A 48 6.98 26.32 -18.37
C SER A 48 7.46 24.87 -18.46
N GLU A 49 8.21 24.51 -19.51
CA GLU A 49 8.69 23.14 -19.76
C GLU A 49 10.06 22.87 -19.14
N VAL A 50 10.83 23.93 -18.83
CA VAL A 50 12.19 23.82 -18.26
C VAL A 50 12.28 22.88 -17.05
N PRO A 51 11.36 22.92 -16.05
CA PRO A 51 11.43 22.00 -14.92
C PRO A 51 11.27 20.53 -15.33
N SER A 52 10.38 20.23 -16.27
CA SER A 52 10.12 18.88 -16.76
C SER A 52 11.32 18.33 -17.52
N GLU A 53 11.88 19.14 -18.42
CA GLU A 53 13.09 18.80 -19.19
C GLU A 53 14.31 18.59 -18.29
N PHE A 54 14.44 19.40 -17.23
CA PHE A 54 15.48 19.20 -16.23
C PHE A 54 15.31 17.87 -15.49
N CYS A 55 14.08 17.51 -15.11
CA CYS A 55 13.80 16.21 -14.49
C CYS A 55 14.10 15.05 -15.45
N LEU A 56 13.74 15.16 -16.74
CA LEU A 56 14.10 14.17 -17.76
C LEU A 56 15.61 13.99 -17.87
N PHE A 57 16.38 15.08 -17.85
CA PHE A 57 17.83 15.00 -17.88
C PHE A 57 18.41 14.27 -16.66
N LEU A 58 17.88 14.54 -15.46
CA LEU A 58 18.27 13.82 -14.24
C LEU A 58 17.92 12.33 -14.30
N ILE A 59 16.73 11.99 -14.82
CA ILE A 59 16.30 10.60 -15.05
C ILE A 59 17.24 9.89 -16.04
N HIS A 60 17.68 10.58 -17.09
CA HIS A 60 18.65 10.06 -18.04
C HIS A 60 20.01 9.76 -17.39
N LEU A 61 20.52 10.67 -16.55
CA LEU A 61 21.77 10.43 -15.80
C LEU A 61 21.64 9.25 -14.84
N TRP A 62 20.51 9.14 -14.12
CA TRP A 62 20.21 7.98 -13.29
C TRP A 62 20.15 6.69 -14.14
N SER A 63 19.51 6.72 -15.30
CA SER A 63 19.46 5.55 -16.19
C SER A 63 20.87 5.10 -16.61
N LYS A 64 21.77 6.03 -16.95
CA LYS A 64 23.17 5.68 -17.24
C LYS A 64 23.88 5.08 -16.04
N CYS A 65 23.63 5.60 -14.83
CA CYS A 65 24.17 5.02 -13.59
C CYS A 65 23.73 3.55 -13.42
N MET A 66 22.47 3.26 -13.74
CA MET A 66 21.95 1.88 -13.70
C MET A 66 22.61 0.97 -14.74
N ASP A 67 22.88 1.48 -15.94
CA ASP A 67 23.51 0.70 -17.01
C ASP A 67 24.99 0.43 -16.72
N GLU A 68 25.70 1.38 -16.13
CA GLU A 68 27.11 1.25 -15.73
C GLU A 68 27.31 0.66 -14.32
N ARG A 69 26.23 0.23 -13.66
CA ARG A 69 26.24 -0.31 -12.29
C ARG A 69 26.89 0.61 -11.24
N HIS A 70 26.75 1.92 -11.43
CA HIS A 70 27.23 2.94 -10.51
C HIS A 70 26.09 3.45 -9.63
N TYR A 71 25.82 2.78 -8.50
CA TYR A 71 24.61 3.02 -7.70
C TYR A 71 24.76 4.12 -6.64
N ALA A 72 25.97 4.42 -6.19
CA ALA A 72 26.25 5.41 -5.16
C ALA A 72 25.55 6.78 -5.31
N PRO A 73 25.42 7.39 -6.51
CA PRO A 73 24.75 8.69 -6.65
C PRO A 73 23.22 8.61 -6.74
N ILE A 74 22.60 7.42 -6.77
CA ILE A 74 21.17 7.25 -7.01
C ILE A 74 20.32 8.00 -5.99
N TYR A 75 20.71 7.98 -4.71
CA TYR A 75 19.97 8.68 -3.66
C TYR A 75 19.86 10.19 -3.93
N LEU A 76 20.89 10.81 -4.53
CA LEU A 76 20.89 12.23 -4.88
C LEU A 76 19.89 12.53 -6.00
N PHE A 77 19.79 11.65 -7.00
CA PHE A 77 18.83 11.79 -8.10
C PHE A 77 17.39 11.60 -7.62
N VAL A 78 17.14 10.57 -6.81
CA VAL A 78 15.80 10.32 -6.23
C VAL A 78 15.35 11.53 -5.41
N ASP A 79 16.23 12.06 -4.56
CA ASP A 79 15.89 13.13 -3.63
C ASP A 79 15.64 14.48 -4.34
N ILE A 80 16.48 14.87 -5.31
CA ILE A 80 16.23 16.09 -6.09
C ILE A 80 14.99 15.98 -6.99
N LEU A 81 14.69 14.79 -7.53
CA LEU A 81 13.46 14.55 -8.29
C LEU A 81 12.24 14.64 -7.38
N LYS A 82 12.30 14.05 -6.18
CA LYS A 82 11.26 14.18 -5.16
C LYS A 82 10.97 15.64 -4.84
N PHE A 83 12.01 16.43 -4.58
CA PHE A 83 11.89 17.87 -4.36
C PHE A 83 11.29 18.60 -5.57
N ALA A 84 11.68 18.24 -6.79
CA ALA A 84 11.10 18.83 -8.01
C ALA A 84 9.60 18.57 -8.09
N LEU A 85 9.18 17.33 -7.82
CA LEU A 85 7.78 16.94 -7.85
C LEU A 85 7.00 17.60 -6.71
N GLU A 86 7.55 17.75 -5.51
CA GLU A 86 6.88 18.47 -4.42
C GLU A 86 6.61 19.94 -4.76
N LEU A 87 7.48 20.58 -5.56
CA LEU A 87 7.26 21.96 -5.99
C LEU A 87 6.16 22.09 -7.06
N LYS A 88 6.13 21.18 -8.04
CA LYS A 88 5.24 21.29 -9.22
C LYS A 88 4.81 19.92 -9.77
N THR A 89 4.15 19.11 -8.95
CA THR A 89 3.81 17.72 -9.28
C THR A 89 3.01 17.61 -10.58
N LEU A 90 1.89 18.35 -10.66
CA LEU A 90 0.92 18.24 -11.77
C LEU A 90 1.49 18.67 -13.12
N SER A 91 2.43 19.62 -13.15
CA SER A 91 3.03 20.07 -14.41
C SER A 91 4.20 19.19 -14.87
N ILE A 92 4.91 18.56 -13.94
CA ILE A 92 6.12 17.79 -14.26
C ILE A 92 5.76 16.33 -14.59
N VAL A 93 4.96 15.69 -13.75
CA VAL A 93 4.68 14.25 -13.80
C VAL A 93 4.27 13.75 -15.19
N PRO A 94 3.29 14.36 -15.90
CA PRO A 94 2.83 13.85 -17.20
C PRO A 94 3.93 13.74 -18.26
N HIS A 95 5.01 14.52 -18.12
CA HIS A 95 6.12 14.58 -19.07
C HIS A 95 7.23 13.57 -18.76
N ILE A 96 7.29 13.03 -17.54
CA ILE A 96 8.41 12.19 -17.09
C ILE A 96 8.02 10.74 -16.79
N ILE A 97 6.72 10.44 -16.66
CA ILE A 97 6.23 9.14 -16.18
C ILE A 97 6.76 7.93 -16.95
N ASP A 98 6.88 8.01 -18.28
CA ASP A 98 7.30 6.85 -19.10
C ASP A 98 8.74 6.42 -18.84
N GLN A 99 9.59 7.38 -18.47
CA GLN A 99 11.00 7.11 -18.19
C GLN A 99 11.19 6.82 -16.70
N LEU A 100 10.49 7.56 -15.84
CA LEU A 100 10.66 7.45 -14.40
C LEU A 100 10.14 6.12 -13.85
N ILE A 101 8.91 5.72 -14.21
CA ILE A 101 8.25 4.56 -13.58
C ILE A 101 8.98 3.25 -13.85
N PRO A 102 9.42 2.93 -15.09
CA PRO A 102 10.22 1.72 -15.32
C PRO A 102 11.59 1.78 -14.64
N LEU A 103 12.25 2.94 -14.62
CA LEU A 103 13.58 3.10 -14.02
C LEU A 103 13.55 2.89 -12.50
N VAL A 104 12.55 3.45 -11.82
CA VAL A 104 12.38 3.29 -10.37
C VAL A 104 12.15 1.83 -10.00
N GLN A 105 11.30 1.11 -10.75
CA GLN A 105 11.05 -0.31 -10.54
C GLN A 105 12.32 -1.14 -10.76
N LYS A 106 13.06 -0.91 -11.85
CA LYS A 106 14.35 -1.59 -12.13
C LYS A 106 15.39 -1.33 -11.02
N THR A 107 15.36 -0.15 -10.43
CA THR A 107 16.26 0.21 -9.32
C THR A 107 15.86 -0.50 -8.04
N ALA A 108 14.58 -0.48 -7.68
CA ALA A 108 14.06 -1.17 -6.50
C ALA A 108 14.25 -2.70 -6.59
N ASP A 109 14.13 -3.28 -7.79
CA ASP A 109 14.33 -4.72 -8.04
C ASP A 109 15.68 -5.25 -7.55
N LEU A 110 16.75 -4.44 -7.65
CA LEU A 110 18.10 -4.84 -7.21
C LEU A 110 18.14 -5.22 -5.73
N VAL A 111 17.23 -4.68 -4.91
CA VAL A 111 17.13 -4.93 -3.48
C VAL A 111 15.90 -5.79 -3.15
N ALA A 112 14.76 -5.52 -3.78
CA ALA A 112 13.49 -6.18 -3.50
C ALA A 112 13.48 -7.65 -3.95
N ILE A 113 14.11 -7.99 -5.08
CA ILE A 113 14.17 -9.38 -5.58
C ILE A 113 15.01 -10.28 -4.66
N PRO A 114 16.25 -9.91 -4.26
CA PRO A 114 17.00 -10.70 -3.28
C PRO A 114 16.22 -10.91 -1.97
N ARG A 115 15.62 -9.85 -1.41
CA ARG A 115 14.77 -9.96 -0.21
C ARG A 115 13.65 -10.97 -0.40
N PHE A 116 12.94 -10.93 -1.52
CA PHE A 116 11.88 -11.87 -1.83
C PHE A 116 12.34 -13.32 -1.89
N LYS A 117 13.56 -13.56 -2.39
CA LYS A 117 14.20 -14.88 -2.42
C LYS A 117 14.82 -15.30 -1.08
N ASN A 118 14.71 -14.49 -0.04
CA ASN A 118 15.42 -14.64 1.23
C ASN A 118 16.96 -14.64 1.08
N GLU A 119 17.46 -13.88 0.10
CA GLU A 119 18.87 -13.62 -0.15
C GLU A 119 19.26 -12.24 0.43
N LEU A 120 20.54 -12.08 0.80
CA LEU A 120 21.05 -10.79 1.24
C LEU A 120 21.12 -9.83 0.03
N PRO A 121 20.58 -8.61 0.13
CA PRO A 121 20.62 -7.62 -0.95
C PRO A 121 21.98 -6.90 -1.09
N ASP A 122 22.99 -7.27 -0.31
CA ASP A 122 24.34 -6.69 -0.40
C ASP A 122 24.96 -6.94 -1.79
N PRO A 123 25.64 -5.95 -2.39
CA PRO A 123 25.97 -4.62 -1.85
C PRO A 123 24.93 -3.52 -2.16
N TYR A 124 23.80 -3.85 -2.78
CA TYR A 124 22.87 -2.86 -3.34
C TYR A 124 22.14 -2.05 -2.28
N ASP A 125 21.85 -2.64 -1.12
CA ASP A 125 21.13 -2.03 -0.01
C ASP A 125 21.87 -0.86 0.66
N LYS A 126 23.18 -0.74 0.44
CA LYS A 126 24.00 0.41 0.88
C LYS A 126 23.69 1.69 0.09
N ASP A 127 23.44 1.53 -1.22
CA ASP A 127 23.30 2.65 -2.14
C ASP A 127 21.83 2.91 -2.55
N ILE A 128 20.97 1.90 -2.41
CA ILE A 128 19.58 1.93 -2.89
C ILE A 128 18.60 1.84 -1.73
N ASN A 129 17.87 2.93 -1.51
CA ASN A 129 16.74 2.98 -0.59
C ASN A 129 15.42 2.72 -1.34
N VAL A 130 14.85 1.53 -1.14
CA VAL A 130 13.58 1.11 -1.78
C VAL A 130 12.40 1.98 -1.32
N SER A 131 12.28 2.32 -0.02
CA SER A 131 11.23 3.20 0.48
C SER A 131 11.26 4.58 -0.20
N ALA A 132 12.45 5.14 -0.45
CA ALA A 132 12.58 6.41 -1.17
C ALA A 132 12.13 6.30 -2.64
N CYS A 133 12.44 5.18 -3.30
CA CYS A 133 11.98 4.86 -4.65
C CYS A 133 10.44 4.78 -4.70
N LEU A 134 9.82 4.09 -3.74
CA LEU A 134 8.36 3.98 -3.67
C LEU A 134 7.70 5.32 -3.30
N ALA A 135 8.32 6.13 -2.44
CA ALA A 135 7.83 7.47 -2.13
C ALA A 135 7.80 8.37 -3.38
N LEU A 136 8.85 8.32 -4.20
CA LEU A 136 8.89 9.02 -5.50
C LEU A 136 7.82 8.48 -6.47
N THR A 137 7.63 7.16 -6.48
CA THR A 137 6.56 6.51 -7.26
C THR A 137 5.18 6.98 -6.83
N HIS A 138 4.93 7.07 -5.52
CA HIS A 138 3.67 7.54 -4.97
C HIS A 138 3.40 9.01 -5.32
N LEU A 139 4.39 9.90 -5.21
CA LEU A 139 4.25 11.30 -5.67
C LEU A 139 3.94 11.37 -7.16
N THR A 140 4.57 10.51 -7.96
CA THR A 140 4.28 10.41 -9.40
C THR A 140 2.83 9.96 -9.62
N ALA A 141 2.35 8.96 -8.87
CA ALA A 141 0.96 8.51 -8.93
C ALA A 141 -0.02 9.65 -8.58
N LEU A 142 0.23 10.38 -7.49
CA LEU A 142 -0.58 11.53 -7.08
C LEU A 142 -0.62 12.63 -8.16
N GLY A 143 0.50 12.85 -8.86
CA GLY A 143 0.55 13.76 -9.99
C GLY A 143 -0.33 13.36 -11.17
N CYS A 144 -0.61 12.07 -11.30
CA CYS A 144 -1.46 11.51 -12.34
C CYS A 144 -2.94 11.44 -11.97
N VAL A 145 -3.30 11.38 -10.67
CA VAL A 145 -4.67 11.18 -10.18
C VAL A 145 -5.71 12.16 -10.77
N PRO A 146 -5.44 13.48 -10.93
CA PRO A 146 -6.46 14.41 -11.42
C PRO A 146 -6.96 14.13 -12.84
N GLU A 147 -6.15 13.47 -13.67
CA GLU A 147 -6.44 13.22 -15.08
C GLU A 147 -6.53 11.71 -15.34
N GLN A 148 -7.71 11.24 -15.76
CA GLN A 148 -7.97 9.80 -15.95
C GLN A 148 -6.98 9.16 -16.92
N GLU A 149 -6.58 9.88 -17.98
CA GLU A 149 -5.59 9.42 -18.95
C GLU A 149 -4.23 9.17 -18.28
N HIS A 150 -3.78 10.11 -17.46
CA HIS A 150 -2.47 10.03 -16.80
C HIS A 150 -2.42 8.92 -15.76
N ILE A 151 -3.45 8.77 -14.92
CA ILE A 151 -3.46 7.68 -13.92
C ILE A 151 -3.58 6.31 -14.59
N THR A 152 -4.34 6.20 -15.69
CA THR A 152 -4.41 4.97 -16.47
C THR A 152 -3.05 4.63 -17.08
N ARG A 153 -2.34 5.63 -17.62
CA ARG A 153 -0.99 5.47 -18.17
C ARG A 153 0.03 5.07 -17.09
N PHE A 154 -0.02 5.68 -15.91
CA PHE A 154 0.81 5.30 -14.76
C PHE A 154 0.64 3.81 -14.42
N TRP A 155 -0.60 3.32 -14.30
CA TRP A 155 -0.86 1.93 -13.96
C TRP A 155 -0.52 0.93 -15.06
N LYS A 156 -0.49 1.36 -16.33
CA LYS A 156 0.06 0.56 -17.43
C LYS A 156 1.58 0.41 -17.35
N LEU A 157 2.28 1.45 -16.90
CA LEU A 157 3.74 1.43 -16.72
C LEU A 157 4.18 0.68 -15.45
N MET A 158 3.29 0.60 -14.46
CA MET A 158 3.51 -0.21 -13.26
C MET A 158 3.45 -1.69 -13.63
N ARG A 159 4.49 -2.47 -13.32
CA ARG A 159 4.44 -3.91 -13.58
C ARG A 159 3.69 -4.62 -12.47
N TRP A 160 2.88 -5.60 -12.86
CA TRP A 160 2.09 -6.36 -11.90
C TRP A 160 2.98 -7.24 -10.98
N ASP A 161 4.00 -7.90 -11.53
CA ASP A 161 4.94 -8.68 -10.74
C ASP A 161 5.64 -7.85 -9.66
N PHE A 162 5.98 -6.59 -9.96
CA PHE A 162 6.51 -5.63 -9.01
C PHE A 162 5.54 -5.32 -7.87
N VAL A 163 4.25 -5.10 -8.17
CA VAL A 163 3.21 -4.88 -7.14
C VAL A 163 3.15 -6.08 -6.18
N LEU A 164 3.13 -7.31 -6.71
CA LEU A 164 3.10 -8.52 -5.88
C LEU A 164 4.40 -8.71 -5.08
N LEU A 165 5.54 -8.38 -5.67
CA LEU A 165 6.86 -8.41 -5.03
C LEU A 165 6.89 -7.50 -3.80
N MET A 166 6.35 -6.28 -3.94
CA MET A 166 6.32 -5.28 -2.88
C MET A 166 5.27 -5.58 -1.80
N LEU A 167 4.22 -6.33 -2.11
CA LEU A 167 3.26 -6.87 -1.15
C LEU A 167 3.68 -8.24 -0.55
N SER A 168 4.95 -8.63 -0.68
CA SER A 168 5.44 -9.84 -0.04
C SER A 168 5.79 -9.59 1.43
N GLN A 169 5.54 -10.58 2.29
CA GLN A 169 5.97 -10.59 3.68
C GLN A 169 7.50 -10.50 3.88
N ASN A 170 8.26 -10.81 2.84
CA ASN A 170 9.72 -10.73 2.87
C ASN A 170 10.25 -9.30 2.68
N GLN A 171 9.37 -8.33 2.39
CA GLN A 171 9.73 -6.92 2.33
C GLN A 171 9.57 -6.26 3.71
N PRO A 172 10.36 -5.21 4.00
CA PRO A 172 10.13 -4.37 5.18
C PRO A 172 8.72 -3.77 5.22
N VAL A 173 8.16 -3.60 6.42
CA VAL A 173 6.82 -3.03 6.60
C VAL A 173 6.69 -1.66 5.94
N SER A 174 7.72 -0.80 6.05
CA SER A 174 7.71 0.52 5.41
C SER A 174 7.55 0.45 3.89
N ASP A 175 8.18 -0.53 3.24
CA ASP A 175 8.09 -0.73 1.80
C ASP A 175 6.68 -1.24 1.41
N PHE A 176 6.11 -2.13 2.22
CA PHE A 176 4.74 -2.61 2.07
C PHE A 176 3.72 -1.47 2.21
N GLU A 177 3.85 -0.63 3.23
CA GLU A 177 2.97 0.54 3.45
C GLU A 177 3.02 1.52 2.26
N TRP A 178 4.19 1.76 1.70
CA TRP A 178 4.29 2.58 0.50
C TRP A 178 3.55 1.96 -0.69
N MET A 179 3.62 0.64 -0.85
CA MET A 179 2.86 -0.05 -1.89
C MET A 179 1.35 0.05 -1.66
N LEU A 180 0.87 0.01 -0.41
CA LEU A 180 -0.55 0.26 -0.09
C LEU A 180 -0.98 1.66 -0.51
N ARG A 181 -0.17 2.68 -0.21
CA ARG A 181 -0.44 4.06 -0.61
C ARG A 181 -0.49 4.21 -2.12
N ILE A 182 0.46 3.61 -2.83
CA ILE A 182 0.43 3.59 -4.30
C ILE A 182 -0.85 2.91 -4.79
N LEU A 183 -1.21 1.71 -4.29
CA LEU A 183 -2.44 0.99 -4.66
C LEU A 183 -3.73 1.76 -4.39
N SER A 184 -3.76 2.64 -3.39
CA SER A 184 -4.92 3.51 -3.14
C SER A 184 -5.25 4.42 -4.32
N THR A 185 -4.25 4.79 -5.13
CA THR A 185 -4.43 5.55 -6.39
C THR A 185 -4.89 4.68 -7.57
N GLY A 186 -4.93 3.36 -7.38
CA GLY A 186 -5.25 2.35 -8.40
C GLY A 186 -6.66 1.80 -8.32
N VAL A 187 -7.52 2.37 -7.48
CA VAL A 187 -8.94 2.01 -7.43
C VAL A 187 -9.68 2.76 -8.55
N LEU A 188 -9.63 2.21 -9.77
CA LEU A 188 -10.26 2.80 -10.95
C LEU A 188 -11.62 2.17 -11.23
N LYS A 189 -12.43 2.81 -12.09
CA LYS A 189 -13.81 2.37 -12.40
C LYS A 189 -13.88 0.93 -12.95
N GLY A 190 -12.89 0.51 -13.74
CA GLY A 190 -12.86 -0.78 -14.43
C GLY A 190 -11.60 -1.60 -14.19
N SER A 191 -10.74 -1.20 -13.25
CA SER A 191 -9.50 -1.90 -12.94
C SER A 191 -9.04 -1.63 -11.51
N PHE A 192 -8.16 -2.48 -11.01
CA PHE A 192 -7.53 -2.31 -9.71
C PHE A 192 -6.02 -2.59 -9.82
N GLY A 193 -5.21 -1.57 -9.55
CA GLY A 193 -3.76 -1.66 -9.65
C GLY A 193 -3.26 -1.84 -11.09
N SER A 194 -2.13 -2.53 -11.24
CA SER A 194 -1.53 -2.81 -12.54
C SER A 194 -2.32 -3.89 -13.27
N ASN A 195 -2.63 -3.62 -14.54
CA ASN A 195 -3.17 -4.61 -15.46
C ASN A 195 -2.04 -5.07 -16.40
N PRO A 196 -1.62 -6.34 -16.41
CA PRO A 196 -0.85 -6.90 -17.51
C PRO A 196 -1.58 -6.64 -18.83
N ASP A 197 -0.89 -6.06 -19.80
CA ASP A 197 -1.35 -5.94 -21.18
C ASP A 197 -1.76 -7.32 -21.71
N ASP A 198 -2.91 -7.37 -22.41
CA ASP A 198 -3.42 -8.30 -23.43
C ASP A 198 -2.92 -9.76 -23.48
N ASN A 199 -2.46 -10.34 -22.37
CA ASN A 199 -2.21 -11.77 -22.30
C ASN A 199 -3.53 -12.45 -21.92
N PRO A 200 -4.22 -13.15 -22.84
CA PRO A 200 -5.51 -13.77 -22.56
C PRO A 200 -5.46 -14.83 -21.44
N LYS A 201 -4.26 -15.26 -21.01
CA LYS A 201 -4.06 -16.14 -19.86
C LYS A 201 -4.21 -15.45 -18.50
N PHE A 202 -4.01 -14.13 -18.43
CA PHE A 202 -4.07 -13.33 -17.20
C PHE A 202 -5.19 -12.30 -17.30
N ARG A 203 -6.43 -12.77 -17.14
CA ARG A 203 -7.61 -11.89 -17.13
C ARG A 203 -7.51 -10.88 -15.97
N ALA A 204 -7.94 -9.64 -16.19
CA ALA A 204 -7.91 -8.56 -15.19
C ALA A 204 -8.51 -8.97 -13.83
N SER A 205 -9.55 -9.82 -13.83
CA SER A 205 -10.17 -10.35 -12.61
C SER A 205 -9.26 -11.26 -11.79
N THR A 206 -8.35 -11.99 -12.44
CA THR A 206 -7.34 -12.83 -11.78
C THR A 206 -6.27 -11.97 -11.11
N ASN A 207 -5.90 -10.84 -11.72
CA ASN A 207 -4.83 -9.97 -11.23
C ASN A 207 -5.24 -9.24 -9.95
N ALA A 208 -6.45 -8.67 -9.94
CA ALA A 208 -7.04 -8.09 -8.74
C ALA A 208 -7.12 -9.14 -7.62
N GLY A 209 -7.49 -10.39 -7.95
CA GLY A 209 -7.49 -11.50 -7.01
C GLY A 209 -6.12 -11.76 -6.38
N HIS A 210 -5.04 -11.79 -7.16
CA HIS A 210 -3.68 -11.98 -6.64
C HIS A 210 -3.20 -10.81 -5.77
N ILE A 211 -3.54 -9.58 -6.13
CA ILE A 211 -3.25 -8.40 -5.30
C ILE A 211 -4.02 -8.51 -3.97
N ILE A 212 -5.31 -8.86 -4.01
CA ILE A 212 -6.14 -9.04 -2.81
C ILE A 212 -5.61 -10.17 -1.93
N GLU A 213 -5.17 -11.29 -2.51
CA GLU A 213 -4.59 -12.41 -1.77
C GLU A 213 -3.37 -11.97 -0.96
N ARG A 214 -2.46 -11.19 -1.57
CA ARG A 214 -1.26 -10.66 -0.90
C ARG A 214 -1.59 -9.54 0.10
N LEU A 215 -2.47 -8.62 -0.30
CA LEU A 215 -2.94 -7.50 0.51
C LEU A 215 -3.59 -7.96 1.81
N THR A 216 -4.41 -9.00 1.76
CA THR A 216 -5.18 -9.48 2.92
C THR A 216 -4.42 -10.47 3.80
N TYR A 217 -3.26 -10.95 3.36
CA TYR A 217 -2.45 -11.91 4.10
C TYR A 217 -2.11 -11.45 5.54
N PRO A 218 -1.67 -10.20 5.78
CA PRO A 218 -1.34 -9.70 7.12
C PRO A 218 -2.53 -9.54 8.08
N LEU A 219 -3.76 -9.64 7.56
CA LEU A 219 -4.97 -9.61 8.39
C LEU A 219 -5.18 -10.91 9.17
N PHE A 220 -4.56 -12.01 8.71
CA PHE A 220 -4.74 -13.34 9.28
C PHE A 220 -3.45 -13.91 9.86
N GLU A 221 -2.32 -13.74 9.17
CA GLU A 221 -1.03 -14.22 9.67
C GLU A 221 -0.16 -13.09 10.22
N VAL A 222 0.65 -13.42 11.24
CA VAL A 222 1.72 -12.52 11.72
C VAL A 222 2.77 -12.44 10.62
N LEU A 223 3.05 -11.25 10.10
CA LEU A 223 4.08 -11.01 9.08
C LEU A 223 5.41 -11.68 9.47
N PRO A 224 5.83 -12.76 8.79
CA PRO A 224 7.16 -13.30 8.99
C PRO A 224 8.13 -12.35 8.30
N THR A 225 8.82 -11.52 9.07
CA THR A 225 9.85 -10.66 8.50
C THR A 225 11.17 -11.40 8.55
N SER A 226 11.89 -11.42 7.42
CA SER A 226 13.27 -11.94 7.32
C SER A 226 14.28 -11.18 8.20
N LEU A 227 13.86 -10.07 8.83
CA LEU A 227 14.72 -9.09 9.51
C LEU A 227 14.44 -8.94 11.03
N GLY A 228 13.51 -9.69 11.62
CA GLY A 228 13.27 -9.66 13.07
C GLY A 228 11.79 -9.71 13.48
N LYS A 229 11.54 -9.65 14.80
CA LYS A 229 10.18 -9.49 15.34
C LYS A 229 9.70 -8.07 15.04
N VAL A 230 8.50 -7.95 14.47
CA VAL A 230 7.82 -6.67 14.27
C VAL A 230 7.03 -6.36 15.54
N GLU A 231 7.13 -5.12 16.02
CA GLU A 231 6.35 -4.64 17.15
C GLU A 231 4.84 -4.71 16.83
N ALA A 232 4.03 -5.03 17.84
CA ALA A 232 2.61 -5.26 17.64
C ALA A 232 1.87 -4.00 17.13
N ASP A 233 2.31 -2.82 17.57
CA ASP A 233 1.74 -1.53 17.15
C ASP A 233 1.95 -1.25 15.66
N VAL A 234 3.10 -1.66 15.11
CA VAL A 234 3.42 -1.54 13.69
C VAL A 234 2.52 -2.45 12.86
N VAL A 235 2.29 -3.69 13.31
CA VAL A 235 1.37 -4.63 12.65
C VAL A 235 -0.06 -4.09 12.68
N LEU A 236 -0.50 -3.53 13.81
CA LEU A 236 -1.83 -2.99 13.98
C LEU A 236 -2.09 -1.79 13.04
N LYS A 237 -1.14 -0.85 12.97
CA LYS A 237 -1.20 0.29 12.03
C LYS A 237 -1.25 -0.17 10.57
N LEU A 238 -0.50 -1.20 10.22
CA LEU A 238 -0.54 -1.77 8.88
C LEU A 238 -1.91 -2.38 8.57
N ARG A 239 -2.49 -3.15 9.49
CA ARG A 239 -3.84 -3.74 9.35
C ARG A 239 -4.90 -2.66 9.16
N ILE A 240 -4.83 -1.56 9.90
CA ILE A 240 -5.69 -0.38 9.69
C ILE A 240 -5.55 0.14 8.26
N GLN A 241 -4.33 0.32 7.74
CA GLN A 241 -4.12 0.79 6.36
C GLN A 241 -4.68 -0.18 5.32
N ILE A 242 -4.56 -1.50 5.54
CA ILE A 242 -5.13 -2.52 4.66
C ILE A 242 -6.66 -2.41 4.62
N ILE A 243 -7.30 -2.33 5.80
CA ILE A 243 -8.77 -2.19 5.88
C ILE A 243 -9.22 -0.87 5.23
N LEU A 244 -8.52 0.23 5.44
CA LEU A 244 -8.83 1.51 4.78
C LEU A 244 -8.71 1.43 3.25
N LEU A 245 -7.71 0.71 2.73
CA LEU A 245 -7.60 0.47 1.29
C LEU A 245 -8.75 -0.38 0.78
N MET A 246 -9.11 -1.46 1.49
CA MET A 246 -10.26 -2.31 1.13
C MET A 246 -11.57 -1.52 1.15
N THR A 247 -11.78 -0.63 2.11
CA THR A 247 -12.90 0.31 2.13
C THR A 247 -12.84 1.28 0.95
N GLY A 248 -11.66 1.78 0.60
CA GLY A 248 -11.47 2.58 -0.62
C GLY A 248 -11.87 1.83 -1.89
N MET A 249 -11.56 0.53 -1.96
CA MET A 249 -11.90 -0.35 -3.09
C MET A 249 -13.41 -0.49 -3.29
N THR A 250 -14.23 -0.43 -2.24
CA THR A 250 -15.69 -0.57 -2.37
C THR A 250 -16.33 0.57 -3.16
N ARG A 251 -15.66 1.72 -3.27
CA ARG A 251 -16.08 2.85 -4.12
C ARG A 251 -16.03 2.54 -5.61
N SER A 252 -15.27 1.51 -6.02
CA SER A 252 -15.24 1.01 -7.39
C SER A 252 -16.07 -0.27 -7.47
N PRO A 253 -17.10 -0.33 -8.35
CA PRO A 253 -17.87 -1.56 -8.56
C PRO A 253 -16.98 -2.74 -8.98
N TYR A 254 -15.90 -2.47 -9.72
CA TYR A 254 -14.94 -3.49 -10.13
C TYR A 254 -14.15 -4.04 -8.93
N ALA A 255 -13.54 -3.16 -8.14
CA ALA A 255 -12.67 -3.57 -7.04
C ALA A 255 -13.48 -4.14 -5.85
N GLY A 256 -14.65 -3.58 -5.55
CA GLY A 256 -15.59 -4.13 -4.57
C GLY A 256 -16.07 -5.53 -4.95
N LYS A 257 -16.45 -5.75 -6.22
CA LYS A 257 -16.80 -7.09 -6.70
C LYS A 257 -15.62 -8.06 -6.64
N ALA A 258 -14.40 -7.58 -6.92
CA ALA A 258 -13.19 -8.41 -6.80
C ALA A 258 -12.93 -8.85 -5.35
N LEU A 259 -13.13 -7.95 -4.36
CA LEU A 259 -13.04 -8.27 -2.93
C LEU A 259 -14.01 -9.38 -2.55
N VAL A 260 -15.29 -9.21 -2.90
CA VAL A 260 -16.34 -10.18 -2.56
C VAL A 260 -16.15 -11.52 -3.29
N SER A 261 -15.65 -11.48 -4.52
CA SER A 261 -15.37 -12.69 -5.30
C SER A 261 -14.18 -13.48 -4.73
N HIS A 262 -13.23 -12.80 -4.06
CA HIS A 262 -12.02 -13.43 -3.54
C HIS A 262 -12.31 -14.50 -2.47
N PRO A 263 -11.74 -15.71 -2.56
CA PRO A 263 -12.09 -16.83 -1.67
C PRO A 263 -11.85 -16.54 -0.18
N ASN A 264 -10.73 -15.90 0.15
CA ASN A 264 -10.26 -15.76 1.53
C ASN A 264 -10.51 -14.38 2.14
N ALA A 265 -10.86 -13.37 1.34
CA ALA A 265 -10.81 -11.97 1.80
C ALA A 265 -11.77 -11.72 2.97
N ILE A 266 -13.03 -12.15 2.81
CA ILE A 266 -14.08 -11.97 3.81
C ILE A 266 -13.78 -12.78 5.08
N GLY A 267 -13.39 -14.04 4.94
CA GLY A 267 -13.01 -14.88 6.08
C GLY A 267 -11.84 -14.30 6.88
N ARG A 268 -10.84 -13.70 6.21
CA ARG A 268 -9.72 -13.03 6.88
C ARG A 268 -10.16 -11.77 7.64
N VAL A 269 -11.10 -10.98 7.11
CA VAL A 269 -11.69 -9.84 7.84
C VAL A 269 -12.43 -10.31 9.09
N VAL A 270 -13.23 -11.38 8.99
CA VAL A 270 -13.93 -11.95 10.14
C VAL A 270 -12.96 -12.49 11.19
N SER A 271 -11.89 -13.17 10.74
CA SER A 271 -10.85 -13.66 11.65
C SER A 271 -10.18 -12.50 12.38
N LEU A 272 -9.85 -11.43 11.66
CA LEU A 272 -9.26 -10.23 12.24
C LEU A 272 -10.16 -9.61 13.31
N ILE A 273 -11.46 -9.44 13.05
CA ILE A 273 -12.40 -8.88 14.03
C ILE A 273 -12.41 -9.75 15.29
N SER A 274 -12.53 -11.07 15.13
CA SER A 274 -12.53 -12.01 16.26
C SER A 274 -11.23 -11.94 17.06
N ASP A 275 -10.07 -11.96 16.38
CA ASP A 275 -8.77 -12.00 17.03
C ASP A 275 -8.46 -10.66 17.76
N GLU A 276 -8.89 -9.52 17.19
CA GLU A 276 -8.73 -8.22 17.84
C GLU A 276 -9.72 -8.00 18.99
N LEU A 277 -10.94 -8.55 18.91
CA LEU A 277 -11.86 -8.56 20.05
C LEU A 277 -11.23 -9.32 21.23
N ASP A 278 -10.68 -10.51 20.99
CA ASP A 278 -9.98 -11.27 22.03
C ASP A 278 -8.79 -10.48 22.61
N ASN A 279 -8.02 -9.76 21.77
CA ASN A 279 -6.94 -8.88 22.26
C ASN A 279 -7.43 -7.73 23.15
N LEU A 280 -8.63 -7.20 22.86
CA LEU A 280 -9.24 -6.11 23.60
C LEU A 280 -9.58 -6.54 25.03
N TYR A 281 -10.17 -7.73 25.20
CA TYR A 281 -10.44 -8.30 26.53
C TYR A 281 -9.17 -8.76 27.26
N ASP A 282 -8.11 -9.14 26.54
CA ASP A 282 -6.82 -9.54 27.11
C ASP A 282 -5.97 -8.37 27.68
N HIS A 283 -6.43 -7.11 27.61
CA HIS A 283 -5.72 -5.91 28.07
C HIS A 283 -4.32 -5.72 27.46
N LYS A 284 -4.14 -6.09 26.18
CA LYS A 284 -2.87 -5.88 25.49
C LYS A 284 -2.68 -4.38 25.17
N ALA A 285 -1.43 -3.94 25.06
CA ALA A 285 -1.11 -2.57 24.66
C ALA A 285 -1.68 -2.27 23.25
N GLY A 286 -2.13 -1.02 23.02
CA GLY A 286 -2.71 -0.61 21.72
C GLY A 286 -4.24 -0.64 21.65
N HIS A 287 -4.92 -0.62 22.80
CA HIS A 287 -6.39 -0.69 22.94
C HIS A 287 -7.15 0.24 21.97
N GLU A 288 -6.80 1.54 21.90
CA GLU A 288 -7.47 2.49 21.00
C GLU A 288 -7.35 2.10 19.50
N ASP A 289 -6.17 1.66 19.07
CA ASP A 289 -5.94 1.26 17.68
C ASP A 289 -6.63 -0.07 17.36
N SER A 290 -6.75 -1.00 18.32
CA SER A 290 -7.50 -2.25 18.17
C SER A 290 -9.01 -1.99 18.08
N ALA A 291 -9.56 -1.15 18.97
CA ALA A 291 -10.96 -0.73 18.92
C ALA A 291 -11.28 -0.05 17.58
N ARG A 292 -10.41 0.87 17.13
CA ARG A 292 -10.53 1.51 15.81
C ARG A 292 -10.47 0.50 14.66
N LEU A 293 -9.58 -0.49 14.73
CA LEU A 293 -9.48 -1.53 13.70
C LEU A 293 -10.75 -2.37 13.62
N ILE A 294 -11.30 -2.76 14.78
CA ILE A 294 -12.59 -3.48 14.88
C ILE A 294 -13.69 -2.65 14.22
N SER A 295 -13.84 -1.37 14.58
CA SER A 295 -14.88 -0.51 14.00
C SER A 295 -14.73 -0.34 12.48
N LEU A 296 -13.52 -0.16 11.97
CA LEU A 296 -13.28 -0.06 10.52
C LEU A 296 -13.57 -1.39 9.79
N ALA A 297 -13.14 -2.51 10.35
CA ALA A 297 -13.33 -3.83 9.75
C ALA A 297 -14.80 -4.25 9.75
N THR A 298 -15.54 -3.98 10.84
CA THR A 298 -16.97 -4.27 10.94
C THR A 298 -17.78 -3.45 9.94
N ARG A 299 -17.49 -2.15 9.78
CA ARG A 299 -18.15 -1.33 8.75
C ARG A 299 -17.88 -1.82 7.33
N LEU A 300 -16.63 -2.19 7.04
CA LEU A 300 -16.27 -2.77 5.76
C LEU A 300 -17.08 -4.05 5.52
N LEU A 301 -17.13 -4.96 6.51
CA LEU A 301 -17.87 -6.21 6.41
C LEU A 301 -19.37 -5.97 6.20
N PHE A 302 -19.97 -5.08 7.01
CA PHE A 302 -21.37 -4.67 6.89
C PHE A 302 -21.69 -4.15 5.49
N HIS A 303 -20.85 -3.24 4.97
CA HIS A 303 -21.02 -2.72 3.62
C HIS A 303 -20.91 -3.82 2.55
N LEU A 304 -19.96 -4.75 2.67
CA LEU A 304 -19.81 -5.82 1.70
C LEU A 304 -21.04 -6.75 1.71
N VAL A 305 -21.54 -7.12 2.90
CA VAL A 305 -22.72 -8.00 3.07
C VAL A 305 -24.00 -7.35 2.55
N THR A 306 -24.20 -6.07 2.82
CA THR A 306 -25.44 -5.37 2.43
C THR A 306 -25.47 -4.97 0.95
N GLN A 307 -24.32 -4.74 0.31
CA GLN A 307 -24.25 -4.24 -1.06
C GLN A 307 -23.99 -5.31 -2.12
N TYR A 308 -23.51 -6.50 -1.73
CA TYR A 308 -23.14 -7.55 -2.68
C TYR A 308 -23.75 -8.89 -2.30
N GLU A 309 -24.20 -9.63 -3.32
CA GLU A 309 -24.69 -10.99 -3.15
C GLU A 309 -23.53 -11.99 -3.22
N PHE A 310 -23.33 -12.76 -2.14
CA PHE A 310 -22.38 -13.88 -2.10
C PHE A 310 -22.76 -14.89 -1.01
N ASP A 311 -22.25 -16.11 -1.16
CA ASP A 311 -22.44 -17.19 -0.17
C ASP A 311 -21.49 -16.99 1.02
N MET A 312 -22.02 -16.41 2.10
CA MET A 312 -21.28 -16.16 3.35
C MET A 312 -20.74 -17.46 3.96
N GLN A 313 -21.55 -18.53 4.02
CA GLN A 313 -21.12 -19.79 4.62
C GLN A 313 -19.91 -20.39 3.90
N LYS A 314 -19.92 -20.32 2.56
CA LYS A 314 -18.75 -20.71 1.76
C LYS A 314 -17.53 -19.85 2.06
N LYS A 315 -17.68 -18.53 2.23
CA LYS A 315 -16.58 -17.62 2.58
C LYS A 315 -16.03 -17.86 3.98
N LEU A 316 -16.85 -18.30 4.91
CA LEU A 316 -16.44 -18.61 6.28
C LEU A 316 -15.81 -20.00 6.40
N SER A 317 -16.22 -20.95 5.56
CA SER A 317 -15.71 -22.34 5.58
C SER A 317 -14.21 -22.49 5.34
N VAL A 318 -13.56 -21.50 4.70
CA VAL A 318 -12.11 -21.50 4.45
C VAL A 318 -11.30 -21.16 5.70
N ILE A 319 -11.94 -20.61 6.73
CA ILE A 319 -11.33 -20.28 8.01
C ILE A 319 -11.75 -21.32 9.04
N ARG A 320 -10.78 -21.82 9.82
CA ARG A 320 -11.07 -22.73 10.92
C ARG A 320 -11.98 -22.05 11.94
N GLY A 321 -13.18 -22.60 12.13
CA GLY A 321 -14.20 -22.02 13.02
C GLY A 321 -14.81 -20.72 12.49
N GLY A 322 -14.72 -20.43 11.19
CA GLY A 322 -15.15 -19.14 10.62
C GLY A 322 -16.59 -18.75 10.96
N SER A 323 -17.54 -19.67 10.86
CA SER A 323 -18.95 -19.40 11.21
C SER A 323 -19.13 -19.10 12.71
N GLN A 324 -18.39 -19.79 13.58
CA GLN A 324 -18.42 -19.53 15.02
C GLN A 324 -17.78 -18.18 15.35
N LYS A 325 -16.60 -17.88 14.77
CA LYS A 325 -15.93 -16.58 14.91
C LYS A 325 -16.84 -15.44 14.49
N TYR A 326 -17.52 -15.60 13.35
CA TYR A 326 -18.47 -14.61 12.83
C TYR A 326 -19.61 -14.35 13.81
N LEU A 327 -20.36 -15.38 14.21
CA LEU A 327 -21.50 -15.24 15.11
C LEU A 327 -21.10 -14.66 16.47
N LEU A 328 -20.02 -15.19 17.07
CA LEU A 328 -19.55 -14.73 18.39
C LEU A 328 -19.08 -13.28 18.34
N SER A 329 -18.36 -12.90 17.28
CA SER A 329 -17.86 -11.52 17.11
C SER A 329 -19.02 -10.55 16.95
N LEU A 330 -20.01 -10.87 16.11
CA LEU A 330 -21.19 -10.02 15.94
C LEU A 330 -22.02 -9.92 17.21
N ALA A 331 -22.20 -11.03 17.94
CA ALA A 331 -22.97 -11.02 19.17
C ALA A 331 -22.30 -10.17 20.25
N ARG A 332 -20.98 -10.32 20.45
CA ARG A 332 -20.20 -9.44 21.35
C ARG A 332 -20.31 -7.97 20.96
N LEU A 333 -20.18 -7.65 19.67
CA LEU A 333 -20.32 -6.27 19.18
C LEU A 333 -21.74 -5.71 19.31
N ASN A 334 -22.77 -6.54 19.16
CA ASN A 334 -24.16 -6.11 19.32
C ASN A 334 -24.50 -5.75 20.78
N PHE A 335 -23.93 -6.50 21.72
CA PHE A 335 -24.09 -6.24 23.15
C PHE A 335 -22.97 -5.38 23.73
N SER A 336 -22.15 -4.73 22.89
CA SER A 336 -21.10 -3.88 23.40
C SER A 336 -21.70 -2.60 23.98
N GLU A 337 -21.52 -2.38 25.27
CA GLU A 337 -22.06 -1.22 25.97
C GLU A 337 -20.99 -0.12 26.12
N ASP A 338 -21.34 1.13 25.83
CA ASP A 338 -20.44 2.29 25.91
C ASP A 338 -19.81 2.48 27.32
N ASP A 339 -20.44 1.93 28.36
CA ASP A 339 -20.03 2.06 29.76
C ASP A 339 -19.02 0.99 30.23
N LEU A 340 -18.72 -0.03 29.41
CA LEU A 340 -17.76 -1.08 29.76
C LEU A 340 -16.33 -0.72 29.31
N VAL A 341 -15.37 -0.83 30.25
CA VAL A 341 -13.95 -0.46 30.04
C VAL A 341 -13.32 -1.20 28.85
N PHE A 342 -13.79 -2.41 28.55
CA PHE A 342 -13.20 -3.26 27.51
C PHE A 342 -13.50 -2.77 26.10
N GLU A 343 -14.71 -2.29 25.83
CA GLU A 343 -15.14 -1.92 24.48
C GLU A 343 -15.06 -0.42 24.21
N SER A 344 -14.53 0.33 25.18
CA SER A 344 -14.28 1.76 25.03
C SER A 344 -13.49 2.07 23.76
N GLY A 345 -13.99 3.00 22.96
CA GLY A 345 -13.38 3.39 21.68
C GLY A 345 -13.87 2.61 20.46
N ILE A 346 -14.74 1.59 20.63
CA ILE A 346 -15.54 1.09 19.53
C ILE A 346 -16.57 2.16 19.17
N ASP A 347 -16.67 2.49 17.87
CA ASP A 347 -17.59 3.52 17.42
C ASP A 347 -19.08 3.14 17.66
N PRO A 348 -19.96 4.11 17.97
CA PRO A 348 -21.32 3.85 18.46
C PRO A 348 -22.29 3.28 17.40
N ASP A 349 -21.93 3.31 16.11
CA ASP A 349 -22.72 2.71 15.03
C ASP A 349 -22.46 1.20 14.85
N ILE A 350 -21.41 0.68 15.48
CA ILE A 350 -20.98 -0.71 15.31
C ILE A 350 -21.97 -1.73 15.88
N PRO A 351 -22.59 -1.53 17.06
CA PRO A 351 -23.62 -2.45 17.56
C PRO A 351 -24.79 -2.61 16.60
N GLY A 352 -25.27 -1.50 16.01
CA GLY A 352 -26.34 -1.53 15.02
C GLY A 352 -25.95 -2.29 13.74
N CYS A 353 -24.72 -2.08 13.24
CA CYS A 353 -24.20 -2.84 12.10
C CYS A 353 -24.13 -4.35 12.42
N ALA A 354 -23.77 -4.70 13.64
CA ALA A 354 -23.65 -6.09 14.07
C ALA A 354 -25.03 -6.77 14.19
N LEU A 355 -26.03 -6.07 14.74
CA LEU A 355 -27.41 -6.54 14.83
C LEU A 355 -27.98 -6.88 13.45
N GLU A 356 -27.89 -5.95 12.50
CA GLU A 356 -28.42 -6.16 11.15
C GLU A 356 -27.76 -7.37 10.47
N MET A 357 -26.45 -7.58 10.66
CA MET A 357 -25.76 -8.76 10.13
C MET A 357 -26.18 -10.07 10.83
N LEU A 358 -26.48 -10.04 12.13
CA LEU A 358 -27.01 -11.21 12.85
C LEU A 358 -28.38 -11.60 12.33
N GLU A 359 -29.28 -10.62 12.15
CA GLU A 359 -30.63 -10.84 11.63
C GLU A 359 -30.64 -11.47 10.23
N MET A 360 -29.60 -11.22 9.42
CA MET A 360 -29.45 -11.83 8.09
C MET A 360 -29.03 -13.31 8.12
N VAL A 361 -28.51 -13.80 9.24
CA VAL A 361 -27.91 -15.15 9.34
C VAL A 361 -28.66 -16.05 10.32
N VAL A 362 -29.26 -15.47 11.34
CA VAL A 362 -29.85 -16.18 12.46
C VAL A 362 -31.36 -16.23 12.29
N THR A 363 -31.96 -17.41 12.47
CA THR A 363 -33.42 -17.51 12.52
C THR A 363 -33.94 -16.89 13.83
N PRO A 364 -35.20 -16.40 13.91
CA PRO A 364 -35.71 -15.73 15.11
C PRO A 364 -35.52 -16.56 16.41
N GLU A 365 -35.66 -17.88 16.31
CA GLU A 365 -35.50 -18.84 17.42
C GLU A 365 -34.03 -19.00 17.88
N GLU A 366 -33.06 -18.93 16.97
CA GLU A 366 -31.62 -18.95 17.30
C GLU A 366 -31.15 -17.60 17.86
N GLY A 367 -31.81 -16.50 17.47
CA GLY A 367 -31.51 -15.14 17.96
C GLY A 367 -31.82 -14.98 19.44
N GLU A 368 -32.98 -15.49 19.87
CA GLU A 368 -33.37 -15.51 21.28
C GLU A 368 -32.38 -16.34 22.13
N ALA A 369 -31.92 -17.49 21.64
CA ALA A 369 -30.95 -18.33 22.35
C ALA A 369 -29.57 -17.66 22.51
N ILE A 370 -29.11 -16.89 21.52
CA ILE A 370 -27.85 -16.13 21.60
C ILE A 370 -27.98 -14.98 22.61
N GLN A 371 -29.11 -14.27 22.60
CA GLN A 371 -29.39 -13.19 23.55
C GLN A 371 -29.46 -13.71 24.99
N GLU A 372 -30.10 -14.85 25.23
CA GLU A 372 -30.10 -15.51 26.53
C GLU A 372 -28.67 -15.90 26.95
N ALA A 373 -27.91 -16.58 26.09
CA ALA A 373 -26.56 -17.04 26.45
C ALA A 373 -25.58 -15.91 26.83
N LEU A 374 -25.69 -14.74 26.18
CA LEU A 374 -24.79 -13.60 26.44
C LEU A 374 -25.26 -12.74 27.61
N SER A 375 -26.57 -12.58 27.81
CA SER A 375 -27.09 -11.90 29.01
C SER A 375 -26.77 -12.66 30.30
N PHE A 376 -26.66 -13.99 30.25
CA PHE A 376 -26.19 -14.80 31.39
C PHE A 376 -24.69 -14.65 31.69
N GLN A 377 -23.84 -14.23 30.73
CA GLN A 377 -22.40 -14.04 30.96
C GLN A 377 -22.04 -12.68 31.57
N ILE A 378 -22.96 -11.71 31.54
CA ILE A 378 -22.76 -10.35 32.09
C ILE A 378 -23.34 -10.24 33.53
N GLY A 379 -24.06 -11.27 33.99
CA GLY A 379 -24.75 -11.31 35.28
C GLY A 379 -24.00 -11.98 36.45
N ASP A 380 -22.79 -12.49 36.23
CA ASP A 380 -21.87 -13.07 37.24
C ASP A 380 -20.53 -12.33 37.22
#